data_AF-A0A5K0XIR4-F1
#
_entry.id   AF-A0A5K0XIR4-F1
#
_cell.length_a   1.000
_cell.length_b   1.000
_cell.length_c   1.000
_cell.angle_alpha   90.00
_cell.angle_beta   90.00
_cell.angle_gamma   90.00
#
_symmetry.space_group_name_H-M   'P 1'
#
loop_
_entity.id
_entity.type
_entity.pdbx_description
1 polymer ?
#
loop_
_entity_poly.entity_id
_entity_poly.type
_entity_poly.pdbx_seq_one_letter_code
_entity_poly.pdbx_strand_id
1 'polypeptide(L)'
;MHNKEQEGREEKMVKNKKEKKVNVSGKPKHSLDVNRSNSQDGDTRSSATVRRLKMYNSRPKRNRKGKILKHELQSKELPATDIQPDRRWF
;
A
#
# COMPACT_ATOMS: atom_id res chain seq x y z
N MET A 1 35.67 41.54 11.67
CA MET A 1 36.38 40.81 10.60
C MET A 1 36.61 39.39 11.11
N HIS A 2 35.81 38.43 10.62
CA HIS A 2 36.13 36.98 10.47
C HIS A 2 36.36 36.13 11.75
N ASN A 3 35.86 34.91 11.97
CA ASN A 3 34.85 33.99 11.43
C ASN A 3 34.72 32.89 12.53
N LYS A 4 33.52 32.58 13.04
CA LYS A 4 32.72 31.37 12.71
C LYS A 4 33.42 30.03 12.98
N GLU A 5 33.23 29.46 14.17
CA GLU A 5 33.26 28.01 14.39
C GLU A 5 32.09 27.62 15.32
N GLN A 6 30.90 27.60 14.73
CA GLN A 6 29.88 26.64 15.14
C GLN A 6 30.08 25.41 14.26
N GLU A 7 30.67 24.35 14.79
CA GLU A 7 30.59 23.03 14.18
C GLU A 7 30.41 21.95 15.26
N GLY A 8 29.27 21.26 15.17
CA GLY A 8 29.22 19.82 15.41
C GLY A 8 29.21 19.32 16.85
N ARG A 9 28.26 19.74 17.70
CA ARG A 9 27.76 18.79 18.71
C ARG A 9 26.92 17.76 17.99
N GLU A 10 27.59 16.70 17.58
CA GLU A 10 27.06 15.48 16.98
C GLU A 10 25.66 15.19 17.50
N GLU A 11 24.69 15.25 16.59
CA GLU A 11 23.42 14.57 16.72
C GLU A 11 23.74 13.14 17.16
N LYS A 12 23.51 12.83 18.44
CA LYS A 12 23.48 11.46 18.91
C LYS A 12 22.27 10.80 18.28
N MET A 13 22.45 10.39 17.03
CA MET A 13 21.60 9.45 16.33
C MET A 13 21.49 8.25 17.26
N VAL A 14 20.32 8.09 17.88
CA VAL A 14 19.97 6.86 18.59
C VAL A 14 20.04 5.77 17.54
N LYS A 15 21.18 5.07 17.47
CA LYS A 15 21.34 3.87 16.66
C LYS A 15 20.25 2.93 17.15
N ASN A 16 19.18 2.79 16.36
CA ASN A 16 18.22 1.71 16.54
C ASN A 16 19.05 0.45 16.67
N LYS A 17 19.15 -0.08 17.90
CA LYS A 17 19.85 -1.31 18.18
C LYS A 17 19.21 -2.33 17.28
N LYS A 18 19.94 -2.79 16.26
CA LYS A 18 19.51 -3.89 15.42
C LYS A 18 19.47 -5.11 16.32
N GLU A 19 18.29 -5.39 16.84
CA GLU A 19 18.06 -6.48 17.76
C GLU A 19 18.58 -7.77 17.12
N LYS A 20 19.28 -8.56 17.93
CA LYS A 20 19.84 -9.85 17.52
C LYS A 20 18.67 -10.69 17.02
N LYS A 21 18.74 -11.20 15.78
CA LYS A 21 17.74 -12.14 15.24
C LYS A 21 17.67 -13.34 16.18
N VAL A 22 16.70 -13.33 17.07
CA VAL A 22 16.39 -14.46 17.96
C VAL A 22 15.44 -15.36 17.20
N ASN A 23 15.87 -16.60 16.99
CA ASN A 23 15.16 -17.65 16.30
C ASN A 23 14.00 -18.11 17.20
N VAL A 24 12.99 -17.26 17.38
CA VAL A 24 11.79 -17.61 18.13
C VAL A 24 10.98 -18.53 17.22
N SER A 25 11.03 -19.83 17.47
CA SER A 25 10.16 -20.79 16.81
C SER A 25 8.72 -20.51 17.23
N GLY A 26 7.90 -19.99 16.33
CA GLY A 26 6.51 -19.67 16.61
C GLY A 26 5.87 -18.78 15.54
N LYS A 27 4.54 -18.72 15.54
CA LYS A 27 3.78 -17.81 14.67
C LYS A 27 3.97 -16.37 15.19
N PRO A 28 4.15 -15.36 14.32
CA PRO A 28 4.37 -13.98 14.73
C PRO A 28 3.24 -13.48 15.64
N LYS A 29 3.56 -12.79 16.74
CA LYS A 29 2.57 -12.39 17.74
C LYS A 29 1.74 -11.17 17.31
N HIS A 30 2.30 -10.30 16.48
CA HIS A 30 1.64 -9.09 15.97
C HIS A 30 2.18 -8.67 14.59
N SER A 31 1.59 -7.62 14.00
CA SER A 31 1.96 -7.14 12.65
C SER A 31 3.37 -6.54 12.55
N LEU A 32 3.87 -5.93 13.63
CA LEU A 32 5.20 -5.31 13.71
C LEU A 32 6.31 -6.27 14.16
N ASP A 33 6.06 -7.58 14.16
CA ASP A 33 7.01 -8.57 14.66
C ASP A 33 8.17 -8.73 13.66
N VAL A 34 9.41 -8.59 14.14
CA VAL A 34 10.63 -8.66 13.33
C VAL A 34 10.83 -10.05 12.72
N ASN A 35 10.27 -11.09 13.34
CA ASN A 35 10.31 -12.47 12.86
C ASN A 35 9.14 -12.83 11.95
N ARG A 36 8.29 -11.86 11.57
CA ARG A 36 7.22 -12.06 10.59
C ARG A 36 7.81 -12.27 9.20
N SER A 37 7.40 -13.35 8.53
CA SER A 37 7.71 -13.50 7.11
C SER A 37 7.09 -12.34 6.34
N ASN A 38 7.91 -11.68 5.52
CA ASN A 38 7.39 -10.69 4.60
C ASN A 38 6.42 -11.41 3.66
N SER A 39 5.30 -10.80 3.25
CA SER A 39 4.28 -11.46 2.40
C SER A 39 4.79 -11.99 1.05
N GLN A 40 6.08 -11.79 0.75
CA GLN A 40 6.79 -12.39 -0.37
C GLN A 40 7.31 -13.81 -0.12
N ASP A 41 7.59 -14.18 1.14
CA ASP A 41 8.25 -15.43 1.49
C ASP A 41 7.31 -16.34 2.29
N GLY A 42 6.58 -17.20 1.57
CA GLY A 42 5.91 -18.37 2.14
C GLY A 42 4.39 -18.32 2.18
N ASP A 43 3.78 -19.39 1.62
CA ASP A 43 2.41 -19.87 1.86
C ASP A 43 1.27 -18.83 1.76
N THR A 44 1.45 -17.82 0.90
CA THR A 44 0.40 -16.84 0.63
C THR A 44 0.18 -16.72 -0.87
N ARG A 45 -1.09 -16.55 -1.26
CA ARG A 45 -1.47 -16.47 -2.68
C ARG A 45 -0.70 -15.35 -3.35
N SER A 46 -0.22 -15.59 -4.58
CA SER A 46 0.43 -14.55 -5.37
C SER A 46 -0.46 -13.31 -5.52
N SER A 47 0.16 -12.13 -5.69
CA SER A 47 -0.57 -10.86 -5.81
C SER A 47 -1.61 -10.88 -6.94
N ALA A 48 -1.31 -11.56 -8.05
CA ALA A 48 -2.23 -11.76 -9.16
C ALA A 48 -3.46 -12.60 -8.75
N THR A 49 -3.24 -13.70 -8.02
CA THR A 49 -4.32 -14.54 -7.50
C THR A 49 -5.19 -13.79 -6.49
N VAL A 50 -4.59 -12.97 -5.61
CA VAL A 50 -5.35 -12.12 -4.68
C VAL A 50 -6.24 -11.13 -5.43
N ARG A 51 -5.72 -10.46 -6.48
CA ARG A 51 -6.52 -9.56 -7.32
C ARG A 51 -7.69 -10.27 -8.01
N ARG A 52 -7.45 -11.47 -8.55
CA ARG A 52 -8.50 -12.31 -9.17
C ARG A 52 -9.60 -12.66 -8.17
N LEU A 53 -9.22 -13.14 -6.98
CA LEU A 53 -10.21 -13.52 -5.96
C LEU A 53 -10.99 -12.31 -5.45
N LYS A 54 -10.35 -11.15 -5.34
CA LYS A 54 -11.02 -9.91 -4.95
C LYS A 54 -12.09 -9.49 -5.96
N MET A 55 -11.89 -9.74 -7.25
CA MET A 55 -12.86 -9.42 -8.31
C MET A 55 -14.22 -10.07 -8.05
N TYR A 56 -14.27 -11.35 -7.63
CA TYR A 56 -15.53 -12.02 -7.33
C TYR A 56 -16.31 -11.40 -6.15
N ASN A 57 -15.65 -10.61 -5.31
CA ASN A 57 -16.23 -9.96 -4.15
C ASN A 57 -16.59 -8.48 -4.38
N SER A 58 -16.67 -8.02 -5.64
CA SER A 58 -16.98 -6.61 -5.94
C SER A 58 -18.37 -6.20 -5.46
N ARG A 59 -18.44 -5.32 -4.45
CA ARG A 59 -19.69 -4.78 -3.87
C ARG A 59 -19.52 -3.28 -3.60
N PRO A 60 -20.58 -2.46 -3.76
CA PRO A 60 -20.50 -1.03 -3.47
C PRO A 60 -20.22 -0.78 -2.00
N LYS A 61 -19.26 0.10 -1.70
CA LYS A 61 -18.95 0.49 -0.32
C LYS A 61 -20.02 1.44 0.19
N ARG A 62 -20.59 1.17 1.36
CA ARG A 62 -21.67 2.00 1.96
C ARG A 62 -21.23 2.61 3.29
N ASN A 63 -21.87 3.71 3.67
CA ASN A 63 -21.74 4.29 5.01
C ASN A 63 -22.72 3.62 6.00
N ARG A 64 -22.62 3.96 7.29
CA ARG A 64 -23.51 3.44 8.35
C ARG A 64 -25.00 3.76 8.11
N LYS A 65 -25.30 4.86 7.43
CA LYS A 65 -26.66 5.28 7.04
C LYS A 65 -27.15 4.56 5.76
N GLY A 66 -26.36 3.65 5.20
CA GLY A 66 -26.70 2.92 3.99
C GLY A 66 -26.54 3.69 2.68
N LYS A 67 -25.93 4.89 2.65
CA LYS A 67 -25.60 5.58 1.38
C LYS A 67 -24.35 4.97 0.74
N ILE A 68 -24.34 4.85 -0.59
CA ILE A 68 -23.18 4.34 -1.33
C ILE A 68 -22.11 5.44 -1.42
N LEU A 69 -20.89 5.09 -1.02
CA LEU A 69 -19.71 5.96 -1.08
C LEU A 69 -18.96 5.79 -2.40
N LYS A 70 -18.85 4.55 -2.90
CA LYS A 70 -18.09 4.24 -4.12
C LYS A 70 -18.64 2.98 -4.79
N HIS A 71 -18.69 3.04 -6.12
CA HIS A 71 -18.82 1.88 -7.00
C HIS A 71 -17.46 1.60 -7.64
N GLU A 72 -17.09 0.33 -7.83
CA GLU A 72 -15.84 -0.04 -8.50
C GLU A 72 -15.96 -0.04 -10.02
N LEU A 73 -17.10 -0.51 -10.56
CA LEU A 73 -17.31 -0.72 -12.00
C LEU A 73 -18.53 0.03 -12.57
N GLN A 74 -19.21 0.80 -11.74
CA GLN A 74 -20.46 1.48 -12.07
C GLN A 74 -20.33 2.96 -11.68
N SER A 75 -19.46 3.67 -12.39
CA SER A 75 -19.41 5.12 -12.28
C SER A 75 -20.74 5.72 -12.75
N LYS A 76 -21.18 6.78 -12.09
CA LYS A 76 -22.41 7.52 -12.44
C LYS A 76 -22.13 8.75 -13.28
N GLU A 77 -20.85 9.10 -13.43
CA GLU A 77 -20.42 10.22 -14.24
C GLU A 77 -20.57 9.87 -15.72
N LEU A 78 -21.09 10.82 -16.50
CA LEU A 78 -21.17 10.67 -17.94
C LEU A 78 -19.79 11.00 -18.52
N PRO A 79 -19.12 10.07 -19.22
CA PRO A 79 -17.87 10.38 -19.90
C PRO A 79 -18.12 11.27 -21.12
N ALA A 80 -17.07 11.93 -21.62
CA ALA A 80 -17.14 12.58 -22.93
C ALA A 80 -17.38 11.50 -24.00
N THR A 81 -18.48 11.61 -24.73
CA THR A 81 -18.93 10.61 -25.70
C THR A 81 -18.52 10.93 -27.14
N ASP A 82 -17.95 12.10 -27.39
CA ASP A 82 -17.65 12.57 -28.74
C ASP A 82 -16.43 11.86 -29.32
N ILE A 83 -16.62 11.27 -30.50
CA ILE A 83 -15.55 10.59 -31.22
C ILE A 83 -14.78 11.61 -32.07
N GLN A 84 -13.44 11.60 -31.97
CA GLN A 84 -12.59 12.57 -32.68
C GLN A 84 -12.59 12.31 -34.18
N PRO A 85 -12.80 13.31 -35.05
CA PRO A 85 -12.77 13.09 -36.49
C PRO A 85 -11.39 12.57 -36.93
N ASP A 86 -11.36 11.38 -37.55
CA ASP A 86 -10.14 10.76 -38.07
C ASP A 86 -10.33 10.35 -39.54
N ARG A 87 -9.37 10.75 -40.37
CA ARG A 87 -9.25 10.41 -41.80
C ARG A 87 -8.93 8.94 -42.08
N ARG A 88 -8.73 8.12 -41.04
CA ARG A 88 -8.48 6.67 -41.13
C ARG A 88 -9.76 5.83 -41.00
N TRP A 89 -10.88 6.45 -40.63
CA TRP A 89 -12.15 5.74 -40.40
C TRP A 89 -12.89 5.39 -41.69
N PHE A 90 -12.56 6.07 -42.78
CA PHE A 90 -13.02 5.85 -44.14
C PHE A 90 -11.83 6.08 -45.08
#